data_AF-A0A660R7I5-F1
#
_entry.id   AF-A0A660R7I5-F1
#
_cell.length_a   1.000
_cell.length_b   1.000
_cell.length_c   1.000
_cell.angle_alpha   90.00
_cell.angle_beta   90.00
_cell.angle_gamma   90.00
#
_symmetry.space_group_name_H-M   'P 1'
#
loop_
_entity.id
_entity.type
_entity.pdbx_description
1 polymer ?
#
loop_
_entity_poly.entity_id
_entity_poly.type
_entity_poly.pdbx_seq_one_letter_code
_entity_poly.pdbx_strand_id
1 'polypeptide(L)'
;MGILWKRVDEVKSGEILADDVYDGRTFVVLLRKGTILDDNNIELLKKRKVLRVPILIGERSEEPSDTLALRVEEKITEYILPDVPTMIDERVYKEALEDVRDIVRKIMELEALDVEKFRNVSNKLVVEIMKKDERIVNLLRKHATGFLYKHLVNTGALAGFIAHEMGMPRHIIAITCRAALLHDIGLSLLKGEESGVEEEKGELKVHPVVGSYLLKKYSDELEREVIDGVLHHHERFDG
;
A
#
# COMPACT_ATOMS: atom_id res chain seq x y z
N MET A 1 21.85 11.85 -6.97
CA MET A 1 20.86 11.19 -7.83
C MET A 1 19.46 11.66 -7.44
N GLY A 2 18.62 11.97 -8.42
CA GLY A 2 17.19 12.24 -8.26
C GLY A 2 16.36 11.13 -8.90
N ILE A 3 15.03 11.21 -8.77
CA ILE A 3 14.09 10.27 -9.40
C ILE A 3 13.17 11.03 -10.36
N LEU A 4 12.98 10.48 -11.55
CA LEU A 4 11.95 10.93 -12.49
C LEU A 4 10.85 9.88 -12.61
N TRP A 5 9.60 10.26 -12.37
CA TRP A 5 8.47 9.41 -12.71
C TRP A 5 8.11 9.57 -14.19
N LYS A 6 8.46 8.57 -15.00
CA LYS A 6 8.13 8.54 -16.43
C LYS A 6 6.92 7.67 -16.71
N ARG A 7 6.12 8.03 -17.72
CA ARG A 7 5.15 7.07 -18.26
C ARG A 7 5.92 5.92 -18.91
N VAL A 8 5.44 4.69 -18.77
CA VAL A 8 6.13 3.52 -19.36
C VAL A 8 6.31 3.66 -20.88
N ASP A 9 5.43 4.41 -21.55
CA ASP A 9 5.54 4.73 -22.98
C ASP A 9 6.69 5.70 -23.32
N GLU A 10 7.20 6.44 -22.34
CA GLU A 10 8.28 7.44 -22.47
C GLU A 10 9.64 6.92 -21.97
N VAL A 11 9.64 5.73 -21.37
CA VAL A 11 10.84 5.06 -20.87
C VAL A 11 11.67 4.50 -22.03
N LYS A 12 12.98 4.61 -21.90
CA LYS A 12 13.94 4.12 -22.91
C LYS A 12 14.77 2.97 -22.35
N SER A 13 15.21 2.09 -23.25
CA SER A 13 16.21 1.08 -22.94
C SER A 13 17.50 1.74 -22.42
N GLY A 14 18.10 1.16 -21.38
CA GLY A 14 19.26 1.68 -20.65
C GLY A 14 18.94 2.54 -19.42
N GLU A 15 17.67 2.91 -19.20
CA GLU A 15 17.27 3.62 -17.99
C GLU A 15 17.19 2.69 -16.78
N ILE A 16 17.51 3.20 -15.58
CA ILE A 16 17.60 2.39 -14.36
C ILE A 16 16.39 2.63 -13.48
N LEU A 17 15.72 1.55 -13.05
CA LEU A 17 14.64 1.64 -12.08
C LEU A 17 15.15 2.13 -10.72
N ALA A 18 14.48 3.13 -10.18
CA ALA A 18 14.77 3.70 -8.87
C ALA A 18 14.02 3.01 -7.72
N ASP A 19 13.14 2.07 -8.02
CA ASP A 19 12.39 1.28 -7.04
C ASP A 19 11.92 -0.06 -7.62
N ASP A 20 11.49 -0.96 -6.75
CA ASP A 20 10.78 -2.18 -7.15
C ASP A 20 9.45 -1.80 -7.86
N VAL A 21 9.13 -2.52 -8.93
CA VAL A 21 7.86 -2.39 -9.66
C VAL A 21 7.05 -3.65 -9.45
N TYR A 22 5.83 -3.50 -8.96
CA TYR A 22 4.93 -4.60 -8.61
C TYR A 22 3.81 -4.76 -9.65
N ASP A 23 3.23 -5.95 -9.70
CA ASP A 23 1.99 -6.17 -10.42
C ASP A 23 0.85 -5.40 -9.74
N GLY A 24 -0.06 -4.79 -10.50
CA GLY A 24 -1.16 -4.02 -9.93
C GLY A 24 -2.27 -4.88 -9.32
N ARG A 25 -2.25 -6.21 -9.52
CA ARG A 25 -3.27 -7.16 -9.07
C ARG A 25 -2.76 -8.14 -8.02
N THR A 26 -1.45 -8.28 -7.91
CA THR A 26 -0.78 -9.20 -6.99
C THR A 26 0.42 -8.51 -6.39
N PHE A 27 0.96 -9.00 -5.28
CA PHE A 27 2.16 -8.40 -4.70
C PHE A 27 3.45 -8.86 -5.40
N VAL A 28 3.32 -9.48 -6.59
CA VAL A 28 4.42 -9.95 -7.42
C VAL A 28 5.32 -8.80 -7.84
N VAL A 29 6.62 -8.88 -7.50
CA VAL A 29 7.62 -7.97 -8.07
C VAL A 29 7.79 -8.33 -9.54
N LEU A 30 7.46 -7.39 -10.42
CA LEU A 30 7.72 -7.49 -11.85
C LEU A 30 9.19 -7.21 -12.16
N LEU A 31 9.76 -6.16 -11.57
CA LEU A 31 11.15 -5.74 -11.75
C LEU A 31 11.69 -5.17 -10.44
N ARG A 32 12.97 -5.41 -10.14
CA ARG A 32 13.62 -4.94 -8.91
C ARG A 32 14.22 -3.53 -9.08
N LYS A 33 14.38 -2.82 -7.98
CA LYS A 33 15.19 -1.60 -7.87
C LYS A 33 16.59 -1.87 -8.44
N GLY A 34 17.09 -0.95 -9.26
CA GLY A 34 18.38 -1.08 -9.91
C GLY A 34 18.38 -1.88 -11.21
N THR A 35 17.26 -2.48 -11.62
CA THR A 35 17.16 -3.12 -12.94
C THR A 35 17.36 -2.08 -14.05
N ILE A 36 18.28 -2.39 -14.97
CA ILE A 36 18.44 -1.65 -16.23
C ILE A 36 17.33 -2.13 -17.17
N LEU A 37 16.51 -1.20 -17.62
CA LEU A 37 15.37 -1.50 -18.48
C LEU A 37 15.86 -1.81 -19.89
N ASP A 38 15.37 -2.92 -20.44
CA ASP A 38 15.50 -3.28 -21.86
C ASP A 38 14.11 -3.34 -22.50
N ASP A 39 14.06 -3.62 -23.80
CA ASP A 39 12.80 -3.64 -24.55
C ASP A 39 11.84 -4.73 -24.05
N ASN A 40 12.35 -5.88 -23.58
CA ASN A 40 11.53 -6.98 -23.04
C ASN A 40 10.88 -6.55 -21.72
N ASN A 41 11.64 -5.91 -20.85
CA ASN A 41 11.20 -5.47 -19.53
C ASN A 41 10.16 -4.34 -19.68
N ILE A 42 10.37 -3.43 -20.64
CA ILE A 42 9.41 -2.38 -20.97
C ILE A 42 8.12 -2.98 -21.52
N GLU A 43 8.19 -3.98 -22.40
CA GLU A 43 7.01 -4.67 -22.92
C GLU A 43 6.24 -5.42 -21.81
N LEU A 44 6.95 -6.07 -20.88
CA LEU A 44 6.36 -6.68 -19.69
C LEU A 44 5.54 -5.66 -18.89
N LEU A 45 6.12 -4.50 -18.59
CA LEU A 45 5.45 -3.42 -17.85
C LEU A 45 4.18 -2.94 -18.57
N LYS A 46 4.24 -2.75 -19.89
CA LYS A 46 3.08 -2.38 -20.71
C LYS A 46 1.99 -3.45 -20.66
N LYS A 47 2.36 -4.72 -20.81
CA LYS A 47 1.44 -5.87 -20.74
C LYS A 47 0.75 -5.99 -19.39
N ARG A 48 1.45 -5.64 -18.31
CA ARG A 48 0.90 -5.58 -16.94
C ARG A 48 0.16 -4.28 -16.63
N LYS A 49 -0.01 -3.39 -17.62
CA LYS A 49 -0.70 -2.10 -17.50
C LYS A 49 -0.08 -1.18 -16.44
N VAL A 50 1.23 -1.28 -16.21
CA VAL A 50 1.96 -0.32 -15.38
C VAL A 50 2.01 1.01 -16.14
N LEU A 51 1.49 2.08 -15.53
CA LEU A 51 1.36 3.38 -16.19
C LEU A 51 2.64 4.20 -16.11
N ARG A 52 3.31 4.19 -14.94
CA ARG A 52 4.52 4.97 -14.68
C ARG A 52 5.52 4.14 -13.87
N VAL A 53 6.80 4.40 -14.09
CA VAL A 53 7.89 3.82 -13.29
C VAL A 53 8.87 4.91 -12.84
N PRO A 54 9.50 4.75 -11.67
CA PRO A 54 10.50 5.69 -11.18
C PRO A 54 11.86 5.38 -11.80
N ILE A 55 12.47 6.36 -12.46
CA ILE A 55 13.77 6.25 -13.14
C ILE A 55 14.82 7.06 -12.37
N LEU A 56 15.99 6.48 -12.13
CA LEU A 56 17.13 7.18 -11.53
C LEU A 56 17.70 8.20 -12.53
N ILE A 57 17.92 9.43 -12.07
CA ILE A 57 18.59 10.49 -12.82
C ILE A 57 19.81 11.01 -12.04
N GLY A 58 20.88 11.36 -12.74
CA GLY A 58 22.07 11.99 -12.18
C GLY A 58 23.36 11.24 -12.54
N GLU A 59 24.49 11.95 -12.51
CA GLU A 59 25.80 11.37 -12.80
C GLU A 59 26.15 10.29 -11.77
N ARG A 60 26.72 9.18 -12.25
CA ARG A 60 27.33 8.14 -11.41
C ARG A 60 28.43 8.81 -10.59
N SER A 61 28.19 9.03 -9.29
CA SER A 61 29.28 9.28 -8.36
C SER A 61 30.08 8.00 -8.17
N GLU A 62 31.41 8.08 -8.21
CA GLU A 62 32.34 6.97 -7.88
C GLU A 62 32.30 6.53 -6.40
N GLU A 63 31.33 7.01 -5.62
CA GLU A 63 31.15 6.65 -4.23
C GLU A 63 30.67 5.19 -4.08
N PRO A 64 31.11 4.48 -3.02
CA PRO A 64 30.68 3.10 -2.76
C PRO A 64 29.16 2.97 -2.73
N SER A 65 28.66 1.95 -3.43
CA SER A 65 27.24 1.67 -3.70
C SER A 65 26.34 1.78 -2.45
N ASP A 66 26.84 1.34 -1.30
CA ASP A 66 26.08 1.29 -0.05
C ASP A 66 25.82 2.68 0.54
N THR A 67 26.80 3.59 0.46
CA THR A 67 26.69 4.96 0.94
C THR A 67 25.78 5.81 0.03
N LEU A 68 25.82 5.51 -1.27
CA LEU A 68 24.96 6.14 -2.28
C LEU A 68 23.49 5.67 -2.12
N ALA A 69 23.25 4.38 -1.86
CA ALA A 69 21.93 3.84 -1.63
C ALA A 69 21.22 4.48 -0.42
N LEU A 70 21.96 4.69 0.68
CA LEU A 70 21.46 5.32 1.91
C LEU A 70 21.09 6.81 1.71
N ARG A 71 21.95 7.58 1.03
CA ARG A 71 21.67 9.00 0.72
C ARG A 71 20.55 9.18 -0.29
N VAL A 72 20.45 8.26 -1.23
CA VAL A 72 19.36 8.20 -2.19
C VAL A 72 18.08 7.87 -1.43
N GLU A 73 18.06 6.90 -0.51
CA GLU A 73 16.92 6.63 0.38
C GLU A 73 16.46 7.83 1.22
N GLU A 74 17.37 8.65 1.77
CA GLU A 74 17.01 9.87 2.50
C GLU A 74 16.35 10.95 1.63
N LYS A 75 16.79 11.09 0.36
CA LYS A 75 16.21 12.04 -0.60
C LYS A 75 14.96 11.50 -1.32
N ILE A 76 14.71 10.19 -1.25
CA ILE A 76 13.54 9.51 -1.81
C ILE A 76 12.36 9.64 -0.83
N THR A 77 11.94 10.87 -0.60
CA THR A 77 10.71 11.19 0.14
C THR A 77 9.67 11.87 -0.74
N GLU A 78 9.96 12.05 -2.03
CA GLU A 78 9.10 12.79 -2.94
C GLU A 78 7.95 11.94 -3.48
N TYR A 79 6.74 12.44 -3.20
CA TYR A 79 5.44 12.12 -3.77
C TYR A 79 5.51 11.72 -5.25
N ILE A 80 4.65 10.79 -5.70
CA ILE A 80 4.54 10.46 -7.14
C ILE A 80 4.17 11.71 -7.97
N LEU A 81 3.39 12.61 -7.36
CA LEU A 81 3.04 13.93 -7.89
C LEU A 81 3.42 14.99 -6.84
N PRO A 82 4.64 15.57 -6.89
CA PRO A 82 5.11 16.53 -5.89
C PRO A 82 4.32 17.84 -5.89
N ASP A 83 3.71 18.20 -7.02
CA ASP A 83 2.93 19.43 -7.18
C ASP A 83 1.46 19.27 -6.78
N VAL A 84 1.02 18.06 -6.41
CA VAL A 84 -0.37 17.77 -6.03
C VAL A 84 -0.43 17.55 -4.52
N PRO A 85 -1.26 18.31 -3.78
CA PRO A 85 -1.43 18.08 -2.35
C PRO A 85 -1.85 16.64 -2.04
N THR A 86 -1.38 16.08 -0.93
CA THR A 86 -1.86 14.77 -0.51
C THR A 86 -3.24 14.83 0.10
N MET A 87 -3.97 13.74 -0.14
CA MET A 87 -5.28 13.52 0.45
C MET A 87 -5.20 13.46 1.98
N ILE A 88 -4.19 12.76 2.50
CA ILE A 88 -3.93 12.62 3.92
C ILE A 88 -2.69 13.43 4.27
N ASP A 89 -2.77 14.26 5.32
CA ASP A 89 -1.62 14.97 5.88
C ASP A 89 -0.48 14.00 6.22
N GLU A 90 0.77 14.41 5.97
CA GLU A 90 1.92 13.53 6.11
C GLU A 90 2.13 13.04 7.54
N ARG A 91 1.86 13.88 8.54
CA ARG A 91 1.98 13.48 9.94
C ARG A 91 0.91 12.45 10.29
N VAL A 92 -0.34 12.69 9.88
CA VAL A 92 -1.45 11.75 10.11
C VAL A 92 -1.18 10.41 9.43
N TYR A 93 -0.62 10.44 8.22
CA TYR A 93 -0.26 9.24 7.48
C TYR A 93 0.83 8.43 8.19
N LYS A 94 1.90 9.08 8.69
CA LYS A 94 2.97 8.41 9.43
C LYS A 94 2.47 7.78 10.73
N GLU A 95 1.64 8.51 11.49
CA GLU A 95 1.00 7.96 12.69
C GLU A 95 0.12 6.75 12.36
N ALA A 96 -0.70 6.83 11.31
CA ALA A 96 -1.53 5.73 10.88
C ALA A 96 -0.71 4.49 10.48
N LEU A 97 0.44 4.67 9.82
CA LEU A 97 1.35 3.56 9.48
C LEU A 97 1.89 2.87 10.72
N GLU A 98 2.36 3.63 11.70
CA GLU A 98 2.90 3.09 12.96
C GLU A 98 1.83 2.34 13.75
N ASP A 99 0.63 2.94 13.86
CA ASP A 99 -0.48 2.34 14.57
C ASP A 99 -0.98 1.06 13.89
N VAL A 100 -1.13 1.06 12.56
CA VAL A 100 -1.53 -0.13 11.80
C VAL A 100 -0.50 -1.24 11.92
N ARG A 101 0.79 -0.91 11.86
CA ARG A 101 1.87 -1.88 12.08
C ARG A 101 1.75 -2.54 13.46
N ASP A 102 1.58 -1.74 14.51
CA ASP A 102 1.42 -2.27 15.87
C ASP A 102 0.18 -3.15 16.00
N ILE A 103 -0.95 -2.73 15.41
CA ILE A 103 -2.21 -3.48 15.44
C ILE A 103 -2.06 -4.83 14.72
N VAL A 104 -1.53 -4.83 13.50
CA VAL A 104 -1.35 -6.06 12.71
C VAL A 104 -0.42 -7.02 13.43
N ARG A 105 0.72 -6.54 13.96
CA ARG A 105 1.64 -7.37 14.74
C ARG A 105 0.95 -8.03 15.94
N LYS A 106 0.22 -7.26 16.76
CA LYS A 106 -0.51 -7.80 17.92
C LYS A 106 -1.52 -8.86 17.54
N ILE A 107 -2.26 -8.63 16.45
CA ILE A 107 -3.22 -9.60 15.95
C ILE A 107 -2.50 -10.88 15.49
N MET A 108 -1.35 -10.76 14.80
CA MET A 108 -0.53 -11.90 14.36
C MET A 108 0.05 -12.70 15.53
N GLU A 109 0.42 -12.03 16.62
CA GLU A 109 0.89 -12.63 17.87
C GLU A 109 -0.26 -13.15 18.76
N LEU A 110 -1.51 -13.02 18.30
CA LEU A 110 -2.74 -13.43 18.99
C LEU A 110 -2.97 -12.71 20.33
N GLU A 111 -2.37 -11.53 20.50
CA GLU A 111 -2.54 -10.65 21.66
C GLU A 111 -3.91 -9.97 21.66
N ALA A 112 -4.27 -9.33 22.79
CA ALA A 112 -5.49 -8.55 22.88
C ALA A 112 -5.43 -7.34 21.92
N LEU A 113 -6.50 -7.13 21.14
CA LEU A 113 -6.62 -6.01 20.24
C LEU A 113 -7.04 -4.74 21.01
N ASP A 114 -6.28 -3.66 20.86
CA ASP A 114 -6.71 -2.34 21.29
C ASP A 114 -7.66 -1.73 20.25
N VAL A 115 -8.96 -2.00 20.45
CA VAL A 115 -10.05 -1.59 19.55
C VAL A 115 -10.17 -0.07 19.47
N GLU A 116 -9.99 0.61 20.60
CA GLU A 116 -10.11 2.07 20.66
C GLU A 116 -8.97 2.72 19.88
N LYS A 117 -7.74 2.20 20.00
CA LYS A 117 -6.63 2.60 19.14
C LYS A 117 -6.97 2.37 17.67
N PHE A 118 -7.51 1.20 17.30
CA PHE A 118 -7.86 0.92 15.91
C PHE A 118 -8.98 1.83 15.36
N ARG A 119 -10.02 2.08 16.15
CA ARG A 119 -11.07 3.06 15.83
C ARG A 119 -10.49 4.44 15.64
N ASN A 120 -9.56 4.86 16.50
CA ASN A 120 -8.89 6.16 16.40
C ASN A 120 -8.09 6.32 15.10
N VAL A 121 -7.40 5.28 14.63
CA VAL A 121 -6.72 5.31 13.32
C VAL A 121 -7.72 5.62 12.21
N SER A 122 -8.80 4.83 12.11
CA SER A 122 -9.82 5.05 11.08
C SER A 122 -10.49 6.42 11.20
N ASN A 123 -10.75 6.90 12.42
CA ASN A 123 -11.35 8.21 12.64
C ASN A 123 -10.43 9.36 12.22
N LYS A 124 -9.12 9.28 12.47
CA LYS A 124 -8.14 10.27 11.99
C LYS A 124 -8.14 10.34 10.47
N LEU A 125 -8.11 9.19 9.79
CA LEU A 125 -8.18 9.14 8.32
C LEU A 125 -9.48 9.75 7.80
N VAL A 126 -10.63 9.38 8.37
CA VAL A 126 -11.95 9.94 8.00
C VAL A 126 -11.99 11.46 8.15
N VAL A 127 -11.40 12.00 9.22
CA VAL A 127 -11.32 13.46 9.40
C VAL A 127 -10.53 14.13 8.28
N GLU A 128 -9.40 13.55 7.85
CA GLU A 128 -8.63 14.09 6.72
C GLU A 128 -9.38 13.98 5.40
N ILE A 129 -10.05 12.84 5.17
CA ILE A 129 -10.88 12.59 3.98
C ILE A 129 -11.99 13.64 3.86
N MET A 130 -12.69 13.94 4.96
CA MET A 130 -13.80 14.89 4.97
C MET A 130 -13.38 16.36 4.93
N LYS A 131 -12.11 16.69 5.19
CA LYS A 131 -11.60 18.07 5.19
C LYS A 131 -11.25 18.60 3.80
N LYS A 132 -10.96 17.70 2.86
CA LYS A 132 -10.40 18.07 1.56
C LYS A 132 -11.50 18.12 0.52
N ASP A 133 -11.75 19.32 -0.02
CA ASP A 133 -12.62 19.50 -1.20
C ASP A 133 -11.96 19.00 -2.51
N GLU A 134 -10.67 18.65 -2.45
CA GLU A 134 -9.89 18.19 -3.60
C GLU A 134 -10.25 16.74 -3.96
N ARG A 135 -10.71 16.54 -5.20
CA ARG A 135 -11.07 15.22 -5.76
C ARG A 135 -9.88 14.40 -6.24
N ILE A 136 -8.66 14.89 -6.04
CA ILE A 136 -7.43 14.24 -6.50
C ILE A 136 -6.88 13.37 -5.37
N VAL A 137 -6.96 12.07 -5.57
CA VAL A 137 -6.48 11.07 -4.60
C VAL A 137 -4.98 10.86 -4.80
N ASN A 138 -4.15 11.75 -4.24
CA ASN A 138 -2.70 11.56 -4.20
C ASN A 138 -2.31 10.73 -2.97
N LEU A 139 -2.50 9.40 -3.06
CA LEU A 139 -2.17 8.43 -2.00
C LEU A 139 -0.82 7.74 -2.22
N LEU A 140 -0.18 7.95 -3.38
CA LEU A 140 0.98 7.17 -3.75
C LEU A 140 2.25 7.76 -3.12
N ARG A 141 2.70 7.13 -2.04
CA ARG A 141 4.01 7.35 -1.41
C ARG A 141 4.88 6.10 -1.59
N LYS A 142 6.17 6.28 -1.87
CA LYS A 142 7.06 5.28 -2.50
C LYS A 142 7.19 3.92 -1.77
N HIS A 143 7.48 2.89 -2.59
CA HIS A 143 7.36 1.45 -2.36
C HIS A 143 8.72 0.71 -2.19
N ALA A 144 9.60 1.15 -1.28
CA ALA A 144 10.89 0.46 -1.10
C ALA A 144 10.93 -0.50 0.12
N THR A 145 10.29 -0.14 1.24
CA THR A 145 10.25 -0.93 2.49
C THR A 145 8.92 -0.75 3.22
N GLY A 146 8.41 -1.81 3.86
CA GLY A 146 7.11 -1.79 4.55
C GLY A 146 5.90 -1.63 3.61
N PHE A 147 6.02 -2.18 2.39
CA PHE A 147 5.02 -2.09 1.32
C PHE A 147 3.62 -2.46 1.82
N LEU A 148 3.50 -3.55 2.60
CA LEU A 148 2.21 -4.05 3.06
C LEU A 148 1.46 -3.03 3.92
N TYR A 149 2.11 -2.46 4.93
CA TYR A 149 1.48 -1.46 5.81
C TYR A 149 1.06 -0.19 5.07
N LYS A 150 1.87 0.25 4.09
CA LYS A 150 1.50 1.38 3.23
C LYS A 150 0.31 1.04 2.34
N HIS A 151 0.29 -0.16 1.76
CA HIS A 151 -0.85 -0.67 0.98
C HIS A 151 -2.13 -0.71 1.82
N LEU A 152 -2.06 -1.19 3.06
CA LEU A 152 -3.18 -1.20 4.00
C LEU A 152 -3.70 0.23 4.26
N VAL A 153 -2.82 1.17 4.64
CA VAL A 153 -3.23 2.57 4.93
C VAL A 153 -3.77 3.27 3.70
N ASN A 154 -3.13 3.13 2.54
CA ASN A 154 -3.59 3.72 1.28
C ASN A 154 -4.95 3.15 0.86
N THR A 155 -5.13 1.84 0.93
CA THR A 155 -6.41 1.19 0.61
C THR A 155 -7.49 1.62 1.59
N GLY A 156 -7.16 1.74 2.88
CA GLY A 156 -8.04 2.29 3.91
C GLY A 156 -8.51 3.71 3.62
N ALA A 157 -7.58 4.59 3.24
CA ALA A 157 -7.89 5.97 2.87
C ALA A 157 -8.73 6.04 1.59
N LEU A 158 -8.39 5.24 0.56
CA LEU A 158 -9.13 5.19 -0.70
C LEU A 158 -10.56 4.64 -0.52
N ALA A 159 -10.72 3.57 0.25
CA ALA A 159 -12.03 2.99 0.51
C ALA A 159 -12.92 3.96 1.30
N GLY A 160 -12.35 4.67 2.28
CA GLY A 160 -13.02 5.75 2.99
C GLY A 160 -13.41 6.91 2.08
N PHE A 161 -12.51 7.31 1.18
CA PHE A 161 -12.81 8.34 0.17
C PHE A 161 -14.01 7.95 -0.69
N ILE A 162 -14.00 6.74 -1.24
CA ILE A 162 -15.09 6.23 -2.08
C ILE A 162 -16.40 6.22 -1.29
N ALA A 163 -16.40 5.73 -0.05
CA ALA A 163 -17.58 5.75 0.81
C ALA A 163 -18.08 7.18 1.09
N HIS A 164 -17.17 8.14 1.28
CA HIS A 164 -17.51 9.55 1.45
C HIS A 164 -18.18 10.13 0.20
N GLU A 165 -17.59 9.92 -0.99
CA GLU A 165 -18.14 10.37 -2.27
C GLU A 165 -19.48 9.71 -2.61
N MET A 166 -19.73 8.50 -2.09
CA MET A 166 -21.04 7.82 -2.17
C MET A 166 -22.09 8.39 -1.20
N GLY A 167 -21.75 9.40 -0.40
CA GLY A 167 -22.65 10.02 0.57
C GLY A 167 -22.94 9.16 1.80
N MET A 168 -22.05 8.21 2.11
CA MET A 168 -22.24 7.32 3.27
C MET A 168 -22.09 8.09 4.59
N PRO A 169 -22.82 7.70 5.65
CA PRO A 169 -22.69 8.34 6.95
C PRO A 169 -21.33 8.02 7.58
N ARG A 170 -20.81 8.95 8.39
CA ARG A 170 -19.45 8.90 8.96
C ARG A 170 -19.08 7.57 9.62
N HIS A 171 -20.00 6.92 10.33
CA HIS A 171 -19.75 5.64 10.98
C HIS A 171 -19.51 4.51 9.97
N ILE A 172 -20.22 4.50 8.83
CA ILE A 172 -20.00 3.55 7.75
C ILE A 172 -18.65 3.79 7.09
N ILE A 173 -18.30 5.06 6.81
CA ILE A 173 -16.98 5.39 6.26
C ILE A 173 -15.86 4.86 7.18
N ALA A 174 -15.99 5.04 8.49
CA ALA A 174 -15.02 4.55 9.46
C ALA A 174 -14.92 3.01 9.48
N ILE A 175 -16.05 2.30 9.41
CA ILE A 175 -16.09 0.82 9.29
C ILE A 175 -15.42 0.36 7.99
N THR A 176 -15.73 1.01 6.86
CA THR A 176 -15.12 0.72 5.55
C THR A 176 -13.60 0.94 5.59
N CYS A 177 -13.13 2.02 6.21
CA CYS A 177 -11.70 2.24 6.43
C CYS A 177 -11.10 1.10 7.25
N ARG A 178 -11.71 0.68 8.37
CA ARG A 178 -11.19 -0.41 9.21
C ARG A 178 -11.11 -1.74 8.45
N ALA A 179 -12.15 -2.10 7.70
CA ALA A 179 -12.15 -3.30 6.85
C ALA A 179 -10.95 -3.28 5.88
N ALA A 180 -10.76 -2.16 5.19
CA ALA A 180 -9.66 -1.98 4.24
C ALA A 180 -8.27 -1.91 4.92
N LEU A 181 -8.16 -1.44 6.16
CA LEU A 181 -6.89 -1.47 6.91
C LEU A 181 -6.44 -2.88 7.31
N LEU A 182 -7.36 -3.86 7.32
CA LEU A 182 -7.07 -5.25 7.72
C LEU A 182 -7.23 -6.27 6.59
N HIS A 183 -7.64 -5.86 5.38
CA HIS A 183 -8.03 -6.79 4.31
C HIS A 183 -6.98 -7.86 3.99
N ASP A 184 -5.69 -7.49 3.94
CA ASP A 184 -4.58 -8.40 3.67
C ASP A 184 -3.90 -8.97 4.94
N ILE A 185 -4.53 -8.92 6.11
CA ILE A 185 -3.90 -9.44 7.34
C ILE A 185 -3.56 -10.94 7.24
N GLY A 186 -4.39 -11.71 6.52
CA GLY A 186 -4.11 -13.13 6.26
C GLY A 186 -2.83 -13.34 5.46
N LEU A 187 -2.43 -12.38 4.62
CA LEU A 187 -1.18 -12.45 3.87
C LEU A 187 0.02 -12.23 4.79
N SER A 188 -0.11 -11.32 5.76
CA SER A 188 0.92 -11.05 6.78
C SER A 188 1.24 -12.32 7.59
N LEU A 189 0.21 -13.11 7.92
CA LEU A 189 0.36 -14.39 8.61
C LEU A 189 1.05 -15.47 7.75
N LEU A 190 0.69 -15.56 6.47
CA LEU A 190 1.17 -16.64 5.60
C LEU A 190 2.66 -16.49 5.26
N LYS A 191 3.14 -15.25 5.11
CA LYS A 191 4.50 -15.01 4.59
C LYS A 191 5.46 -14.33 5.59
N GLY A 192 4.96 -13.75 6.67
CA GLY A 192 5.77 -12.92 7.58
C GLY A 192 6.07 -11.53 7.00
N GLU A 193 6.60 -10.61 7.83
CA GLU A 193 6.77 -9.19 7.47
C GLU A 193 7.83 -8.94 6.37
N GLU A 194 8.77 -9.86 6.17
CA GLU A 194 9.95 -9.70 5.30
C GLU A 194 9.93 -10.52 4.00
N SER A 195 8.87 -11.29 3.73
CA SER A 195 8.89 -12.20 2.59
C SER A 195 8.99 -11.46 1.27
N GLY A 196 10.16 -11.60 0.64
CA GLY A 196 10.34 -11.43 -0.79
C GLY A 196 9.45 -12.39 -1.59
N VAL A 197 9.27 -12.01 -2.84
CA VAL A 197 8.06 -12.29 -3.59
C VAL A 197 8.24 -13.47 -4.54
N GLU A 198 8.19 -14.67 -4.00
CA GLU A 198 7.82 -15.85 -4.78
C GLU A 198 6.47 -16.34 -4.24
N GLU A 199 5.40 -15.87 -4.88
CA GLU A 199 4.04 -16.25 -4.48
C GLU A 199 3.72 -17.65 -4.98
N GLU A 200 3.49 -18.61 -4.08
CA GLU A 200 2.66 -19.75 -4.45
C GLU A 200 1.24 -19.25 -4.68
N LYS A 201 0.69 -19.47 -5.89
CA LYS A 201 -0.66 -19.04 -6.30
C LYS A 201 -1.78 -19.49 -5.32
N GLY A 202 -1.52 -20.46 -4.45
CA GLY A 202 -2.46 -20.93 -3.43
C GLY A 202 -2.68 -19.92 -2.30
N GLU A 203 -1.61 -19.31 -1.79
CA GLU A 203 -1.66 -18.42 -0.62
C GLU A 203 -2.50 -17.16 -0.87
N LEU A 204 -2.33 -16.56 -2.06
CA LEU A 204 -3.08 -15.38 -2.46
C LEU A 204 -4.59 -15.67 -2.54
N LYS A 205 -5.01 -16.91 -2.82
CA LYS A 205 -6.43 -17.24 -2.87
C LYS A 205 -7.05 -17.46 -1.49
N VAL A 206 -6.25 -17.92 -0.53
CA VAL A 206 -6.78 -18.32 0.79
C VAL A 206 -6.64 -17.23 1.85
N HIS A 207 -5.80 -16.21 1.64
CA HIS A 207 -5.58 -15.16 2.64
C HIS A 207 -6.84 -14.42 3.11
N PRO A 208 -7.91 -14.20 2.31
CA PRO A 208 -9.13 -13.56 2.83
C PRO A 208 -9.85 -14.46 3.84
N VAL A 209 -9.85 -15.77 3.58
CA VAL A 209 -10.40 -16.79 4.47
C VAL A 209 -9.57 -16.92 5.74
N VAL A 210 -8.23 -16.93 5.61
CA VAL A 210 -7.31 -16.98 6.76
C VAL A 210 -7.45 -15.73 7.63
N GLY A 211 -7.44 -14.55 7.02
CA GLY A 211 -7.57 -13.27 7.71
C GLY A 211 -8.92 -13.14 8.43
N SER A 212 -10.03 -13.47 7.77
CA SER A 212 -11.34 -13.43 8.41
C SER A 212 -11.48 -14.46 9.54
N TYR A 213 -10.92 -15.67 9.38
CA TYR A 213 -10.92 -16.69 10.43
C TYR A 213 -10.15 -16.22 11.67
N LEU A 214 -8.98 -15.61 11.48
CA LEU A 214 -8.20 -14.99 12.56
C LEU A 214 -9.03 -13.93 13.30
N LEU A 215 -9.67 -13.04 12.55
CA LEU A 215 -10.41 -11.91 13.11
C LEU A 215 -11.68 -12.33 13.87
N LYS A 216 -12.22 -13.53 13.64
CA LYS A 216 -13.35 -14.06 14.43
C LYS A 216 -13.05 -14.14 15.93
N LYS A 217 -11.77 -14.26 16.32
CA LYS A 217 -11.37 -14.23 17.74
C LYS A 217 -11.71 -12.89 18.41
N TYR A 218 -11.81 -11.81 17.63
CA TYR A 218 -12.09 -10.46 18.11
C TYR A 218 -13.51 -10.01 17.71
N SER A 219 -14.45 -10.94 17.56
CA SER A 219 -15.81 -10.65 17.07
C SER A 219 -16.70 -9.96 18.11
N ASP A 220 -16.32 -9.98 19.39
CA ASP A 220 -16.98 -9.19 20.43
C ASP A 220 -16.52 -7.72 20.40
N GLU A 221 -15.33 -7.47 19.84
CA GLU A 221 -14.66 -6.18 19.79
C GLU A 221 -14.79 -5.43 18.45
N LEU A 222 -14.72 -6.18 17.35
CA LEU A 222 -14.74 -5.66 15.98
C LEU A 222 -16.14 -5.74 15.39
N GLU A 223 -16.49 -4.75 14.57
CA GLU A 223 -17.74 -4.79 13.82
C GLU A 223 -17.73 -5.96 12.84
N ARG A 224 -18.84 -6.69 12.74
CA ARG A 224 -18.98 -7.84 11.83
C ARG A 224 -18.64 -7.47 10.39
N GLU A 225 -19.02 -6.27 9.97
CA GLU A 225 -18.76 -5.72 8.65
C GLU A 225 -17.26 -5.58 8.34
N VAL A 226 -16.41 -5.39 9.35
CA VAL A 226 -14.95 -5.40 9.18
C VAL A 226 -14.47 -6.79 8.81
N ILE A 227 -14.96 -7.83 9.51
CA ILE A 227 -14.60 -9.23 9.25
C ILE A 227 -15.13 -9.68 7.89
N ASP A 228 -16.38 -9.32 7.56
CA ASP A 228 -17.00 -9.65 6.27
C ASP A 228 -16.28 -8.93 5.12
N GLY A 229 -15.86 -7.67 5.32
CA GLY A 229 -15.05 -6.94 4.35
C GLY A 229 -13.70 -7.60 4.09
N VAL A 230 -13.03 -8.11 5.14
CA VAL A 230 -11.80 -8.88 5.00
C VAL A 230 -12.03 -10.20 4.26
N LEU A 231 -13.15 -10.89 4.49
CA LEU A 231 -13.46 -12.15 3.80
C LEU A 231 -13.71 -11.95 2.29
N HIS A 232 -14.40 -10.87 1.91
CA HIS A 232 -14.95 -10.70 0.56
C HIS A 232 -14.18 -9.73 -0.35
N HIS A 233 -13.04 -9.17 0.08
CA HIS A 233 -12.38 -8.11 -0.70
C HIS A 233 -11.80 -8.54 -2.06
N HIS A 234 -11.67 -9.84 -2.36
CA HIS A 234 -11.34 -10.35 -3.70
C HIS A 234 -12.55 -10.78 -4.52
N GLU A 235 -13.75 -10.78 -3.94
CA GLU A 235 -14.97 -11.11 -4.66
C GLU A 235 -15.25 -10.07 -5.74
N ARG A 236 -15.90 -10.53 -6.80
CA ARG A 236 -16.30 -9.67 -7.92
C ARG A 236 -17.81 -9.62 -8.00
N PHE A 237 -18.32 -8.51 -8.53
CA PHE A 237 -19.75 -8.30 -8.69
C PHE A 237 -20.42 -9.36 -9.58
N ASP A 238 -19.67 -9.93 -10.54
CA ASP A 238 -20.13 -10.96 -11.48
C ASP A 238 -19.98 -12.40 -10.98
N GLY A 239 -19.44 -12.61 -9.78
CA GLY A 239 -19.07 -13.93 -9.25
C GLY A 239 -17.81 -14.50 -9.90
#